data_AF-A0A1I3V1F7-F1
#
_entry.id   AF-A0A1I3V1F7-F1
#
_cell.length_a   1.000
_cell.length_b   1.000
_cell.length_c   1.000
_cell.angle_alpha   90.00
_cell.angle_beta   90.00
_cell.angle_gamma   90.00
#
_symmetry.space_group_name_H-M   'P 1'
#
loop_
_entity.id
_entity.type
_entity.pdbx_description
1 polymer ?
#
loop_
_entity_poly.entity_id
_entity_poly.type
_entity_poly.pdbx_seq_one_letter_code
_entity_poly.pdbx_strand_id
1 'polypeptide(L)'
;MKLLTQETGKCCEKALPSETTCKDCKESNDAYSRELGVIPHPEDVLFKYVAKVINLGSVVDAMEEYMNLHAKPLRKKIDRMEQRGVSTLREALSRFQDLCYKRNKEAGWHSDLDGVPFSSEKQNDMFPTRIALIHSEITESFEGFRKDLPDDKLPHRAMAEVELADATIRIFDLAGAMGYDLSGAIIEKMEYNRTRADHKRENRIKKNGKKF
;
A
#
# COMPACT_ATOMS: atom_id res chain seq x y z
N MET A 1 28.81 -35.72 -50.79
CA MET A 1 28.91 -35.42 -52.24
C MET A 1 27.52 -35.00 -52.73
N LYS A 2 27.46 -33.99 -53.60
CA LYS A 2 26.32 -33.15 -54.08
C LYS A 2 26.22 -31.81 -53.32
N LEU A 3 27.04 -30.84 -53.71
CA LEU A 3 26.88 -29.87 -54.82
C LEU A 3 25.80 -28.82 -54.49
N LEU A 4 26.28 -27.69 -53.98
CA LEU A 4 25.62 -26.39 -53.99
C LEU A 4 25.50 -25.93 -55.46
N THR A 5 24.29 -25.84 -55.99
CA THR A 5 23.95 -24.98 -57.14
C THR A 5 22.69 -24.23 -56.73
N GLN A 6 22.83 -23.04 -56.15
CA GLN A 6 22.62 -21.77 -56.86
C GLN A 6 21.43 -21.82 -57.81
N GLU A 7 20.28 -21.32 -57.35
CA GLU A 7 19.34 -20.53 -58.18
C GLU A 7 18.23 -19.84 -57.34
N THR A 8 18.48 -19.49 -56.08
CA THR A 8 17.66 -18.50 -55.39
C THR A 8 18.19 -17.11 -55.70
N GLY A 9 17.36 -16.25 -56.29
CA GLY A 9 17.52 -14.81 -56.10
C GLY A 9 18.03 -14.00 -57.29
N LYS A 10 17.44 -14.14 -58.48
CA LYS A 10 17.56 -13.09 -59.52
C LYS A 10 16.41 -12.09 -59.59
N CYS A 11 15.33 -12.27 -58.82
CA CYS A 11 14.14 -11.41 -58.94
C CYS A 11 14.00 -10.36 -57.82
N CYS A 12 14.52 -10.60 -56.61
CA CYS A 12 14.16 -9.80 -55.42
C CYS A 12 15.13 -8.66 -55.03
N GLU A 13 16.06 -8.23 -55.90
CA GLU A 13 16.99 -7.13 -55.55
C GLU A 13 16.40 -5.71 -55.76
N LYS A 14 15.18 -5.57 -56.30
CA LYS A 14 14.60 -4.25 -56.65
C LYS A 14 13.24 -3.92 -56.02
N ALA A 15 12.86 -4.55 -54.90
CA ALA A 15 11.66 -4.15 -54.18
C ALA A 15 11.96 -2.98 -53.24
N LEU A 16 11.40 -1.80 -53.52
CA LEU A 16 11.36 -0.69 -52.56
C LEU A 16 10.48 -1.08 -51.36
N PRO A 17 10.76 -0.57 -50.14
CA PRO A 17 10.12 -1.02 -48.89
C PRO A 17 8.59 -0.84 -48.81
N SER A 18 7.96 -0.21 -49.80
CA SER A 18 6.55 0.18 -49.77
C SER A 18 5.61 -0.70 -50.60
N GLU A 19 6.09 -1.70 -51.34
CA GLU A 19 5.22 -2.62 -52.10
C GLU A 19 5.28 -4.05 -51.52
N THR A 20 4.11 -4.62 -51.20
CA THR A 20 3.96 -5.92 -50.51
C THR A 20 4.05 -7.15 -51.43
N THR A 21 4.21 -6.99 -52.74
CA THR A 21 4.32 -8.09 -53.71
C THR A 21 5.17 -7.71 -54.92
N CYS A 22 6.12 -8.57 -55.31
CA CYS A 22 6.85 -8.45 -56.57
C CYS A 22 5.90 -8.72 -57.76
N LYS A 23 5.84 -7.77 -58.72
CA LYS A 23 4.88 -7.80 -59.84
C LYS A 23 5.08 -8.96 -60.82
N ASP A 24 6.26 -9.57 -60.85
CA ASP A 24 6.59 -10.63 -61.82
C ASP A 24 6.32 -12.06 -61.30
N CYS A 25 6.39 -12.30 -59.98
CA CYS A 25 6.23 -13.67 -59.44
C CYS A 25 4.88 -13.94 -58.75
N LYS A 26 4.05 -12.93 -58.47
CA LYS A 26 2.76 -13.09 -57.75
C LYS A 26 2.83 -13.91 -56.45
N GLU A 27 4.01 -14.13 -55.88
CA GLU A 27 4.17 -14.75 -54.57
C GLU A 27 4.21 -13.66 -53.51
N SER A 28 3.35 -13.81 -52.49
CA SER A 28 3.37 -12.93 -51.32
C SER A 28 4.69 -13.12 -50.57
N ASN A 29 5.17 -12.04 -49.95
CA ASN A 29 6.37 -12.00 -49.09
C ASN A 29 6.31 -12.92 -47.84
N ASP A 30 5.39 -13.89 -47.81
CA ASP A 30 5.11 -14.81 -46.71
C ASP A 30 6.19 -15.89 -46.49
N ALA A 31 7.25 -15.90 -47.29
CA ALA A 31 8.37 -16.84 -47.08
C ALA A 31 9.13 -16.55 -45.77
N TYR A 32 9.15 -15.29 -45.30
CA TYR A 32 9.83 -14.93 -44.04
C TYR A 32 8.94 -15.11 -42.80
N SER A 33 7.62 -15.22 -42.98
CA SER A 33 6.63 -15.24 -41.90
C SER A 33 6.24 -16.64 -41.42
N ARG A 34 6.68 -17.71 -42.10
CA ARG A 34 6.28 -19.09 -41.75
C ARG A 34 7.18 -19.78 -40.73
N GLU A 35 8.38 -19.28 -40.45
CA GLU A 35 9.33 -19.96 -39.54
C GLU A 35 9.19 -19.53 -38.07
N LEU A 36 8.49 -18.42 -37.79
CA LEU A 36 8.24 -17.92 -36.43
C LEU A 36 6.77 -17.53 -36.31
N GLY A 37 5.97 -18.37 -35.65
CA GLY A 37 4.50 -18.27 -35.54
C GLY A 37 3.92 -17.07 -34.77
N VAL A 38 4.62 -15.93 -34.73
CA VAL A 38 4.10 -14.62 -34.31
C VAL A 38 4.88 -13.58 -35.11
N ILE A 39 4.19 -12.74 -35.90
CA ILE A 39 4.81 -11.56 -36.52
C ILE A 39 5.30 -10.69 -35.36
N PRO A 40 6.61 -10.53 -35.13
CA PRO A 40 7.11 -9.72 -34.04
C PRO A 40 6.74 -8.28 -34.34
N HIS A 41 6.31 -7.52 -33.32
CA HIS A 41 6.06 -6.10 -33.52
C HIS A 41 7.35 -5.44 -34.06
N PRO A 42 7.27 -4.40 -34.91
CA PRO A 42 8.46 -3.73 -35.46
C PRO A 42 9.47 -3.31 -34.38
N GLU A 43 8.97 -3.02 -33.18
CA GLU A 43 9.76 -2.70 -31.99
C GLU A 43 10.53 -3.92 -31.43
N ASP A 44 9.98 -5.14 -31.51
CA ASP A 44 10.63 -6.37 -31.05
C ASP A 44 11.79 -6.80 -31.98
N VAL A 45 11.64 -6.56 -33.29
CA VAL A 45 12.69 -6.81 -34.28
C VAL A 45 13.83 -5.80 -34.11
N LEU A 46 13.48 -4.53 -33.91
CA LEU A 46 14.44 -3.47 -33.64
C LEU A 46 15.19 -3.74 -32.33
N PHE A 47 14.50 -4.13 -31.25
CA PHE A 47 15.11 -4.45 -29.97
C PHE A 47 16.10 -5.61 -30.10
N LYS A 48 15.74 -6.71 -30.79
CA LYS A 48 16.64 -7.85 -31.01
C LYS A 48 17.85 -7.51 -31.89
N TYR A 49 17.69 -6.64 -32.89
CA TYR A 49 18.79 -6.23 -33.77
C TYR A 49 19.76 -5.26 -33.05
N VAL A 50 19.23 -4.26 -32.35
CA VAL A 50 19.96 -3.31 -31.49
C VAL A 50 20.74 -4.06 -30.40
N ALA A 51 20.08 -5.02 -29.75
CA ALA A 51 20.67 -5.89 -28.75
C ALA A 51 21.85 -6.74 -29.30
N LYS A 52 21.75 -7.21 -30.54
CA LYS A 52 22.80 -8.00 -31.22
C LYS A 52 23.97 -7.14 -31.72
N VAL A 53 23.74 -5.87 -32.05
CA VAL A 53 24.74 -4.94 -32.61
C VAL A 53 25.54 -4.21 -31.53
N ILE A 54 24.98 -3.98 -30.33
CA ILE A 54 25.61 -3.10 -29.31
C ILE A 54 26.39 -3.88 -28.24
N ASN A 55 26.47 -5.22 -28.30
CA ASN A 55 26.98 -6.03 -27.19
C ASN A 55 26.18 -5.72 -25.91
N LEU A 56 24.96 -6.28 -25.80
CA LEU A 56 23.98 -6.12 -24.71
C LEU A 56 24.53 -6.02 -23.28
N GLY A 57 25.68 -6.63 -23.00
CA GLY A 57 26.38 -6.47 -21.72
C GLY A 57 26.57 -4.98 -21.40
N SER A 58 27.06 -4.18 -22.35
CA SER A 58 27.32 -2.76 -22.14
C SER A 58 26.09 -1.92 -21.81
N VAL A 59 24.91 -2.27 -22.35
CA VAL A 59 23.66 -1.55 -22.07
C VAL A 59 23.08 -1.97 -20.73
N VAL A 60 23.14 -3.26 -20.39
CA VAL A 60 22.73 -3.77 -19.06
C VAL A 60 23.66 -3.21 -17.98
N ASP A 61 24.97 -3.20 -18.22
CA ASP A 61 25.99 -2.64 -17.32
C ASP A 61 25.77 -1.13 -17.12
N ALA A 62 25.50 -0.38 -18.20
CA ALA A 62 25.19 1.05 -18.12
C ALA A 62 23.87 1.32 -17.37
N MET A 63 22.85 0.49 -17.57
CA MET A 63 21.60 0.57 -16.80
C MET A 63 21.83 0.23 -15.33
N GLU A 64 22.63 -0.78 -15.03
CA GLU A 64 22.95 -1.16 -13.65
C GLU A 64 23.76 -0.06 -12.95
N GLU A 65 24.74 0.53 -13.64
CA GLU A 65 25.50 1.68 -13.18
C GLU A 65 24.60 2.89 -12.92
N TYR A 66 23.70 3.23 -13.86
CA TYR A 66 22.71 4.29 -13.68
C TYR A 66 21.79 4.03 -12.48
N MET A 67 21.28 2.80 -12.34
CA MET A 67 20.45 2.42 -11.21
C MET A 67 21.22 2.51 -9.88
N ASN A 68 22.50 2.13 -9.86
CA ASN A 68 23.38 2.24 -8.70
C ASN A 68 23.68 3.68 -8.31
N LEU A 69 23.94 4.56 -9.29
CA LEU A 69 24.28 5.96 -9.07
C LEU A 69 23.08 6.82 -8.68
N HIS A 70 21.91 6.55 -9.26
CA HIS A 70 20.76 7.47 -9.18
C HIS A 70 19.55 6.86 -8.47
N ALA A 71 19.10 5.67 -8.88
CA ALA A 71 17.84 5.10 -8.41
C ALA A 71 17.93 4.47 -7.00
N LYS A 72 18.96 3.64 -6.74
CA LYS A 72 19.15 2.97 -5.44
C LYS A 72 19.36 3.96 -4.28
N PRO A 73 20.19 5.02 -4.42
CA PRO A 73 20.36 6.02 -3.36
C PRO A 73 19.08 6.79 -3.06
N LEU A 74 18.30 7.12 -4.10
CA LEU A 74 17.02 7.79 -3.96
C LEU A 74 16.01 6.89 -3.24
N ARG A 75 15.90 5.62 -3.65
CA ARG A 75 15.03 4.63 -2.99
C ARG A 75 15.39 4.49 -1.51
N LYS A 76 16.67 4.35 -1.19
CA LYS A 76 17.15 4.29 0.21
C LYS A 76 16.82 5.56 0.99
N LYS A 77 16.80 6.73 0.35
CA LYS A 77 16.37 7.99 0.99
C LYS A 77 14.88 7.98 1.28
N ILE A 78 14.05 7.52 0.34
CA ILE A 78 12.60 7.36 0.51
C ILE A 78 12.31 6.38 1.66
N ASP A 79 12.91 5.19 1.64
CA ASP A 79 12.70 4.17 2.67
C ASP A 79 13.07 4.71 4.07
N ARG A 80 14.17 5.47 4.19
CA ARG A 80 14.55 6.13 5.46
C ARG A 80 13.56 7.21 5.89
N MET A 81 13.00 7.97 4.94
CA MET A 81 11.99 8.98 5.25
C MET A 81 10.69 8.33 5.72
N GLU A 82 10.27 7.23 5.08
CA GLU A 82 9.12 6.44 5.50
C GLU A 82 9.34 5.84 6.91
N GLN A 83 10.49 5.21 7.15
CA GLN A 83 10.85 4.68 8.46
C GLN A 83 10.84 5.75 9.55
N ARG A 84 11.37 6.94 9.24
CA ARG A 84 11.34 8.10 10.16
C ARG A 84 9.90 8.58 10.40
N GLY A 85 9.05 8.56 9.39
CA GLY A 85 7.63 8.88 9.52
C GLY A 85 6.91 7.93 10.46
N VAL A 86 7.12 6.62 10.28
CA VAL A 86 6.54 5.58 11.14
C VAL A 86 7.04 5.68 12.58
N SER A 87 8.34 5.93 12.79
CA SER A 87 8.88 6.11 14.13
C SER A 87 8.30 7.34 14.83
N THR A 88 8.18 8.46 14.11
CA THR A 88 7.59 9.70 14.63
C THR A 88 6.12 9.49 15.02
N LEU A 89 5.36 8.78 14.18
CA LEU A 89 3.97 8.44 14.48
C LEU A 89 3.86 7.56 15.72
N ARG A 90 4.73 6.55 15.85
CA ARG A 90 4.77 5.68 17.03
C ARG A 90 4.95 6.49 18.30
N GLU A 91 5.97 7.34 18.33
CA GLU A 91 6.28 8.20 19.47
C GLU A 91 5.11 9.12 19.83
N ALA A 92 4.44 9.71 18.84
CA ALA A 92 3.28 10.55 19.06
C ALA A 92 2.11 9.77 19.70
N LEU A 93 1.81 8.57 19.19
CA LEU A 93 0.77 7.71 19.73
C LEU A 93 1.11 7.22 21.14
N SER A 94 2.36 6.85 21.42
CA SER A 94 2.80 6.46 22.76
C SER A 94 2.67 7.62 23.75
N ARG A 95 3.06 8.84 23.35
CA ARG A 95 2.89 10.04 24.19
C ARG A 95 1.42 10.36 24.44
N PHE A 96 0.56 10.17 23.44
CA PHE A 96 -0.88 10.36 23.59
C PHE A 96 -1.49 9.34 24.55
N GLN A 97 -1.07 8.07 24.48
CA GLN A 97 -1.43 7.03 25.46
C GLN A 97 -1.06 7.44 26.88
N ASP A 98 0.20 7.82 27.08
CA ASP A 98 0.70 8.27 28.37
C ASP A 98 -0.09 9.46 28.91
N LEU A 99 -0.40 10.42 28.03
CA LEU A 99 -1.13 11.63 28.42
C LEU A 99 -2.56 11.30 28.89
N CYS A 100 -3.28 10.47 28.13
CA CYS A 100 -4.65 10.07 28.48
C CYS A 100 -4.67 9.33 29.83
N TYR A 101 -3.79 8.33 29.97
CA TYR A 101 -3.71 7.53 31.19
C TYR A 101 -3.29 8.36 32.41
N LYS A 102 -2.25 9.20 32.28
CA LYS A 102 -1.77 10.02 33.41
C LYS A 102 -2.84 11.00 33.88
N ARG A 103 -3.53 11.69 32.96
CA ARG A 103 -4.60 12.63 33.34
C ARG A 103 -5.76 11.95 34.03
N ASN A 104 -6.22 10.80 33.53
CA ASN A 104 -7.30 10.07 34.19
C ASN A 104 -6.86 9.52 35.54
N LYS A 105 -5.61 9.08 35.67
CA LYS A 105 -5.05 8.64 36.95
C LYS A 105 -4.96 9.77 37.96
N GLU A 106 -4.47 10.95 37.55
CA GLU A 106 -4.41 12.16 38.38
C GLU A 106 -5.80 12.65 38.82
N ALA A 107 -6.81 12.47 37.97
CA ALA A 107 -8.20 12.76 38.28
C ALA A 107 -8.89 11.69 39.17
N GLY A 108 -8.17 10.62 39.56
CA GLY A 108 -8.67 9.60 40.48
C GLY A 108 -9.41 8.43 39.84
N TRP A 109 -9.50 8.35 38.50
CA TRP A 109 -10.22 7.27 37.81
C TRP A 109 -9.53 5.89 37.87
N HIS A 110 -8.30 5.85 38.38
CA HIS A 110 -7.49 4.64 38.57
C HIS A 110 -7.17 4.37 40.04
N SER A 111 -7.97 4.93 40.94
CA SER A 111 -7.85 4.81 42.38
C SER A 111 -9.21 4.55 43.01
N ASP A 112 -9.24 4.00 44.22
CA ASP A 112 -10.47 3.99 45.01
C ASP A 112 -10.81 5.40 45.56
N LEU A 113 -11.94 5.50 46.26
CA LEU A 113 -12.42 6.78 46.81
C LEU A 113 -11.47 7.37 47.88
N ASP A 114 -10.63 6.53 48.47
CA ASP A 114 -9.60 6.93 49.44
C ASP A 114 -8.28 7.33 48.75
N GLY A 115 -8.23 7.26 47.40
CA GLY A 115 -7.08 7.64 46.59
C GLY A 115 -6.02 6.54 46.47
N VAL A 116 -6.29 5.32 46.93
CA VAL A 116 -5.37 4.19 46.78
C VAL A 116 -5.41 3.71 45.34
N PRO A 117 -4.27 3.67 44.62
CA PRO A 117 -4.24 3.19 43.25
C PRO A 117 -4.72 1.75 43.13
N PHE A 118 -5.49 1.46 42.09
CA PHE A 118 -5.96 0.09 41.83
C PHE A 118 -4.80 -0.88 41.62
N SER A 119 -4.92 -2.07 42.23
CA SER A 119 -4.04 -3.21 41.94
C SER A 119 -4.24 -3.71 40.51
N SER A 120 -3.30 -4.49 39.98
CA SER A 120 -3.44 -5.10 38.65
C SER A 120 -4.67 -5.99 38.54
N GLU A 121 -5.05 -6.69 39.62
CA GLU A 121 -6.29 -7.48 39.68
C GLU A 121 -7.52 -6.57 39.53
N LYS A 122 -7.57 -5.47 40.29
CA LYS A 122 -8.67 -4.51 40.19
C LYS A 122 -8.73 -3.84 38.81
N GLN A 123 -7.58 -3.57 38.19
CA GLN A 123 -7.52 -3.05 36.81
C GLN A 123 -8.15 -4.03 35.81
N ASN A 124 -7.88 -5.34 35.97
CA ASN A 124 -8.51 -6.38 35.14
C ASN A 124 -10.03 -6.46 35.37
N ASP A 125 -10.48 -6.38 36.63
CA ASP A 125 -11.92 -6.38 36.96
C ASP A 125 -12.65 -5.15 36.38
N MET A 126 -11.95 -4.03 36.22
CA MET A 126 -12.48 -2.81 35.62
C MET A 126 -12.47 -2.82 34.09
N PHE A 127 -11.79 -3.77 33.45
CA PHE A 127 -11.72 -3.86 31.99
C PHE A 127 -13.11 -3.89 31.33
N PRO A 128 -14.07 -4.75 31.73
CA PRO A 128 -15.40 -4.78 31.11
C PRO A 128 -16.17 -3.46 31.28
N THR A 129 -16.03 -2.81 32.44
CA THR A 129 -16.65 -1.51 32.72
C THR A 129 -16.11 -0.43 31.78
N ARG A 130 -14.78 -0.39 31.56
CA ARG A 130 -14.15 0.55 30.64
C ARG A 130 -14.52 0.29 29.19
N ILE A 131 -14.68 -0.97 28.80
CA ILE A 131 -15.22 -1.33 27.48
C ILE A 131 -16.66 -0.82 27.31
N ALA A 132 -17.51 -0.97 28.34
CA ALA A 132 -18.87 -0.45 28.29
C ALA A 132 -18.91 1.08 28.17
N LEU A 133 -18.01 1.80 28.84
CA LEU A 133 -17.86 3.25 28.68
C LEU A 133 -17.40 3.63 27.26
N ILE A 134 -16.44 2.91 26.67
CA ILE A 134 -16.06 3.15 25.26
C ILE A 134 -17.27 2.92 24.35
N HIS A 135 -18.04 1.87 24.60
CA HIS A 135 -19.22 1.55 23.80
C HIS A 135 -20.29 2.64 23.90
N SER A 136 -20.51 3.26 25.07
CA SER A 136 -21.47 4.37 25.19
C SER A 136 -21.08 5.54 24.29
N GLU A 137 -19.80 5.94 24.27
CA GLU A 137 -19.35 7.06 23.41
C GLU A 137 -19.54 6.77 21.91
N ILE A 138 -19.33 5.52 21.48
CA ILE A 138 -19.60 5.11 20.10
C ILE A 138 -21.10 5.23 19.77
N THR A 139 -21.98 4.87 20.71
CA THR A 139 -23.43 5.00 20.51
C THR A 139 -23.90 6.45 20.58
N GLU A 140 -23.27 7.30 21.41
CA GLU A 140 -23.54 8.73 21.45
C GLU A 140 -23.09 9.39 20.15
N SER A 141 -21.92 9.05 19.62
CA SER A 141 -21.49 9.53 18.30
C SER A 141 -22.50 9.20 17.20
N PHE A 142 -23.02 7.96 17.19
CA PHE A 142 -24.07 7.54 16.26
C PHE A 142 -25.35 8.38 16.43
N GLU A 143 -25.76 8.63 17.67
CA GLU A 143 -26.94 9.44 17.98
C GLU A 143 -26.77 10.90 17.55
N GLY A 144 -25.59 11.48 17.80
CA GLY A 144 -25.23 12.83 17.37
C GLY A 144 -25.26 12.98 15.86
N PHE A 145 -24.77 11.98 15.12
CA PHE A 145 -24.86 11.94 13.66
C PHE A 145 -26.32 11.80 13.19
N ARG A 146 -27.08 10.88 13.78
CA ARG A 146 -28.48 10.62 13.41
C ARG A 146 -29.38 11.85 13.57
N LYS A 147 -29.10 12.69 14.56
CA LYS A 147 -29.87 13.90 14.87
C LYS A 147 -29.24 15.19 14.35
N ASP A 148 -28.06 15.13 13.73
CA ASP A 148 -27.29 16.30 13.30
C ASP A 148 -27.09 17.35 14.42
N LEU A 149 -26.69 16.87 15.61
CA LEU A 149 -26.56 17.71 16.80
C LEU A 149 -25.17 18.33 16.95
N PRO A 150 -25.07 19.59 17.42
CA PRO A 150 -23.84 20.09 18.01
C PRO A 150 -23.57 19.41 19.35
N ASP A 151 -22.30 19.34 19.75
CA ASP A 151 -21.90 18.79 21.05
C ASP A 151 -22.32 19.71 22.23
N ASP A 152 -22.74 19.13 23.34
CA ASP A 152 -23.17 19.91 24.52
C ASP A 152 -22.01 20.67 25.19
N LYS A 153 -20.80 20.09 25.19
CA LYS A 153 -19.61 20.63 25.86
C LYS A 153 -18.82 21.54 24.92
N LEU A 154 -18.85 21.25 23.62
CA LEU A 154 -18.19 21.98 22.54
C LEU A 154 -19.20 22.35 21.43
N PRO A 155 -20.12 23.31 21.65
CA PRO A 155 -21.25 23.60 20.73
C PRO A 155 -20.87 24.04 19.32
N HIS A 156 -19.59 24.32 19.07
CA HIS A 156 -19.04 24.68 17.76
C HIS A 156 -18.58 23.47 16.95
N ARG A 157 -18.68 22.25 17.48
CA ARG A 157 -18.35 20.98 16.81
C ARG A 157 -19.58 20.08 16.74
N ALA A 158 -19.60 19.19 15.76
CA ALA A 158 -20.62 18.15 15.69
C ALA A 158 -20.44 17.17 16.86
N MET A 159 -21.53 16.82 17.54
CA MET A 159 -21.56 15.83 18.63
C MET A 159 -20.93 14.51 18.18
N ALA A 160 -21.22 14.07 16.96
CA ALA A 160 -20.62 12.87 16.38
C ALA A 160 -19.08 12.88 16.38
N GLU A 161 -18.46 14.03 16.07
CA GLU A 161 -17.00 14.20 16.05
C GLU A 161 -16.42 14.17 17.45
N VAL A 162 -17.07 14.86 18.39
CA VAL A 162 -16.60 14.97 19.78
C VAL A 162 -16.65 13.63 20.49
N GLU A 163 -17.73 12.85 20.31
CA GLU A 163 -17.84 11.55 20.98
C GLU A 163 -16.94 10.47 20.35
N LEU A 164 -16.55 10.58 19.06
CA LEU A 164 -15.45 9.77 18.52
C LEU A 164 -14.11 10.11 19.18
N ALA A 165 -13.88 11.38 19.49
CA ALA A 165 -12.70 11.79 20.22
C ALA A 165 -12.72 11.25 21.66
N ASP A 166 -13.87 11.29 22.35
CA ASP A 166 -14.01 10.74 23.70
C ASP A 166 -13.77 9.22 23.73
N ALA A 167 -14.37 8.48 22.78
CA ALA A 167 -14.10 7.05 22.60
C ALA A 167 -12.61 6.76 22.39
N THR A 168 -11.94 7.58 21.57
CA THR A 168 -10.50 7.45 21.32
C THR A 168 -9.70 7.68 22.60
N ILE A 169 -9.98 8.74 23.36
CA ILE A 169 -9.30 9.03 24.63
C ILE A 169 -9.46 7.86 25.61
N ARG A 170 -10.68 7.30 25.73
CA ARG A 170 -10.94 6.14 26.60
C ARG A 170 -10.20 4.88 26.17
N ILE A 171 -10.07 4.62 24.87
CA ILE A 171 -9.28 3.49 24.36
C ILE A 171 -7.80 3.65 24.74
N PHE A 172 -7.24 4.86 24.59
CA PHE A 172 -5.85 5.14 24.94
C PHE A 172 -5.60 5.10 26.46
N ASP A 173 -6.54 5.61 27.27
CA ASP A 173 -6.50 5.46 28.73
C ASP A 173 -6.54 3.99 29.16
N LEU A 174 -7.48 3.20 28.64
CA LEU A 174 -7.58 1.77 28.91
C LEU A 174 -6.27 1.04 28.53
N ALA A 175 -5.71 1.33 27.36
CA ALA A 175 -4.44 0.73 26.94
C ALA A 175 -3.29 1.09 27.88
N GLY A 176 -3.22 2.34 28.35
CA GLY A 176 -2.22 2.76 29.33
C GLY A 176 -2.39 2.04 30.68
N ALA A 177 -3.62 1.89 31.15
CA ALA A 177 -3.92 1.20 32.39
C ALA A 177 -3.59 -0.30 32.36
N MET A 178 -3.76 -0.94 31.20
CA MET A 178 -3.45 -2.36 30.99
C MET A 178 -1.98 -2.61 30.62
N GLY A 179 -1.18 -1.55 30.43
CA GLY A 179 0.22 -1.66 30.00
C GLY A 179 0.39 -2.18 28.57
N TYR A 180 -0.59 -1.94 27.69
CA TYR A 180 -0.53 -2.38 26.30
C TYR A 180 0.32 -1.45 25.43
N ASP A 181 1.05 -2.03 24.47
CA ASP A 181 1.68 -1.28 23.37
C ASP A 181 0.68 -1.03 22.24
N LEU A 182 -0.31 -0.16 22.49
CA LEU A 182 -1.32 0.17 21.49
C LEU A 182 -0.68 0.86 20.27
N SER A 183 0.35 1.68 20.47
CA SER A 183 1.08 2.36 19.41
C SER A 183 1.72 1.38 18.42
N GLY A 184 2.40 0.34 18.92
CA GLY A 184 2.96 -0.72 18.09
C GLY A 184 1.88 -1.53 17.40
N ALA A 185 0.83 -1.92 18.12
CA ALA A 185 -0.29 -2.66 17.56
C ALA A 185 -0.98 -1.91 16.41
N ILE A 186 -1.19 -0.60 16.54
CA ILE A 186 -1.75 0.24 15.47
C ILE A 186 -0.85 0.21 14.23
N ILE A 187 0.45 0.45 14.39
CA ILE A 187 1.40 0.51 13.26
C ILE A 187 1.49 -0.83 12.55
N GLU A 188 1.68 -1.92 13.29
CA GLU A 188 1.73 -3.27 12.73
C GLU A 188 0.42 -3.62 12.02
N LYS A 189 -0.72 -3.24 12.61
CA LYS A 189 -2.03 -3.50 12.00
C LYS A 189 -2.25 -2.67 10.74
N MET A 190 -1.78 -1.42 10.70
CA MET A 190 -1.85 -0.58 9.51
C MET A 190 -1.02 -1.18 8.36
N GLU A 191 0.20 -1.65 8.63
CA GLU A 191 1.05 -2.28 7.61
C GLU A 191 0.47 -3.62 7.12
N TYR A 192 -0.06 -4.42 8.04
CA TYR A 192 -0.80 -5.63 7.67
C TYR A 192 -2.02 -5.29 6.79
N ASN A 193 -2.80 -4.27 7.16
CA ASN A 193 -3.99 -3.85 6.40
C ASN A 193 -3.63 -3.30 5.01
N ARG A 194 -2.44 -2.70 4.84
CA ARG A 194 -1.93 -2.20 3.55
C ARG A 194 -1.70 -3.33 2.53
N THR A 195 -1.27 -4.49 3.01
CA THR A 195 -0.94 -5.66 2.17
C THR A 195 -2.10 -6.67 2.08
N ARG A 196 -3.19 -6.43 2.81
CA ARG A 196 -4.35 -7.32 2.90
C ARG A 196 -5.08 -7.43 1.55
N ALA A 197 -5.12 -8.64 0.99
CA ALA A 197 -5.64 -8.88 -0.35
C ALA A 197 -7.14 -8.58 -0.49
N ASP A 198 -7.97 -8.90 0.50
CA ASP A 198 -9.44 -8.75 0.49
C ASP A 198 -9.95 -7.30 0.60
N HIS A 199 -9.06 -6.33 0.88
CA HIS A 199 -9.39 -4.90 0.87
C HIS A 199 -9.07 -4.22 -0.46
N LYS A 200 -8.48 -4.94 -1.43
CA LYS A 200 -8.33 -4.42 -2.81
C LYS A 200 -9.70 -4.18 -3.42
N ARG A 201 -9.86 -3.07 -4.14
CA ARG A 201 -11.11 -2.70 -4.81
C ARG A 201 -11.62 -3.85 -5.69
N GLU A 202 -10.71 -4.53 -6.40
CA GLU A 202 -11.04 -5.70 -7.21
C GLU A 202 -11.71 -6.83 -6.41
N ASN A 203 -11.34 -7.01 -5.14
CA ASN A 203 -11.91 -8.05 -4.28
C ASN A 203 -13.21 -7.62 -3.58
N ARG A 204 -13.42 -6.32 -3.36
CA ARG A 204 -14.70 -5.77 -2.85
C ARG A 204 -15.83 -5.80 -3.89
N ILE A 205 -15.48 -5.67 -5.18
CA ILE A 205 -16.45 -5.67 -6.29
C ILE A 205 -16.96 -7.10 -6.60
N LYS A 206 -16.25 -8.15 -6.16
CA LYS A 206 -16.69 -9.55 -6.35
C LYS A 206 -18.03 -9.80 -5.64
N LYS A 207 -18.78 -10.79 -6.14
CA LYS A 207 -20.14 -11.14 -5.67
C LYS A 207 -20.25 -11.32 -4.14
N ASN A 208 -19.16 -11.79 -3.50
CA ASN A 208 -19.04 -11.99 -2.05
C ASN A 208 -17.94 -11.10 -1.41
N GLY A 209 -17.54 -10.03 -2.09
CA GLY A 209 -16.58 -9.08 -1.55
C GLY A 209 -17.15 -8.39 -0.31
N LYS A 210 -16.29 -8.07 0.66
CA LYS A 210 -16.70 -7.36 1.86
C LYS A 210 -17.11 -5.93 1.47
N LYS A 211 -18.43 -5.67 1.46
CA LYS A 211 -19.03 -4.39 1.00
C LYS A 211 -19.06 -3.30 2.07
N PHE A 212 -18.91 -3.71 3.33
CA PHE A 212 -18.91 -2.89 4.54
C PHE A 212 -17.74 -3.30 5.45
#